data_AF-A0A2N0A3W5-F1
#
_entry.id   AF-A0A2N0A3W5-F1
#
_cell.length_a   1.000
_cell.length_b   1.000
_cell.length_c   1.000
_cell.angle_alpha   90.00
_cell.angle_beta   90.00
_cell.angle_gamma   90.00
#
_symmetry.space_group_name_H-M   'P 1'
#
loop_
_entity.id
_entity.type
_entity.pdbx_description
1 polymer ?
#
loop_
_entity_poly.entity_id
_entity_poly.type
_entity_poly.pdbx_seq_one_letter_code
_entity_poly.pdbx_strand_id
1 'polypeptide(L)'
;MTYYQLSCYLVVTVLVYRTIHNLVLYFRNRKQSYLLYFALLQVAYGAYLFCFIQTINVENPEKALPWERVENATAVVFATFIALFVNNYKKLFSRDFILLYVFMNLILVGILLQDPNAYTMSVAHPKHFPSLGIVIYETDQPTIMQFIFLSSILMIIWTVMKVMNQFRKNRFRNHFLFYGLVFFFASLIADILVASDLLGIPYTSHFSFLILMFCVDSFLTVNKSEREVRMEFKESVSKWLTKPEASSFRIQAKDLTGEGSESKGLKEKNRNPKKLSVRALGPLELDLDGKKIPAAEYSSKKKLLKLIKLLLVRFGKGVHKEELLENLWPGMSEKNALNSLHALLFRLRKILGNPEAVVFAEDRLFFHPELVEADFVEFERKFETAGKLLRNKKEEEAVQSYREAQELYTGDFFEFDLYFPESELKREYLRKNLIEIYRILCEYSQKAGDANSLLSDSESWIRLDDLDERAWRFHFESLQSLDRKNEALRKFEDMKKILKKELGVEPDQETVSLIEKIRVTSPVS
;
A
#
# COMPACT_ATOMS: atom_id res chain seq x y z
N MET A 1 28.33 39.09 -2.71
CA MET A 1 27.38 37.96 -2.57
C MET A 1 26.19 38.23 -3.48
N THR A 2 25.91 37.34 -4.44
CA THR A 2 24.83 37.52 -5.42
C THR A 2 23.49 36.99 -4.91
N TYR A 3 22.38 37.37 -5.57
CA TYR A 3 21.05 36.81 -5.26
C TYR A 3 21.01 35.28 -5.42
N TYR A 4 21.76 34.74 -6.38
CA TYR A 4 21.88 33.30 -6.60
C TYR A 4 22.62 32.59 -5.45
N GLN A 5 23.75 33.15 -5.00
CA GLN A 5 24.44 32.63 -3.81
C GLN A 5 23.53 32.68 -2.58
N LEU A 6 22.80 33.78 -2.38
CA LEU A 6 21.84 33.94 -1.29
C LEU A 6 20.72 32.89 -1.34
N SER A 7 20.19 32.56 -2.51
CA SER A 7 19.19 31.50 -2.64
C SER A 7 19.75 30.12 -2.30
N CYS A 8 20.99 29.82 -2.68
CA CYS A 8 21.63 28.57 -2.29
C CYS A 8 21.80 28.47 -0.76
N TYR A 9 22.26 29.54 -0.10
CA TYR A 9 22.35 29.58 1.37
C TYR A 9 20.98 29.45 2.06
N LEU A 10 19.93 30.03 1.50
CA LEU A 10 18.56 29.87 2.00
C LEU A 10 18.14 28.39 1.94
N VAL A 11 18.38 27.71 0.81
CA VAL A 11 18.09 26.28 0.65
C VAL A 11 18.87 25.45 1.69
N VAL A 12 20.18 25.69 1.86
CA VAL A 12 20.98 25.01 2.90
C VAL A 12 20.37 25.22 4.29
N THR A 13 20.00 26.46 4.63
CA THR A 13 19.40 26.79 5.93
C THR A 13 18.10 26.03 6.17
N VAL A 14 17.23 25.95 5.17
CA VAL A 14 15.97 25.19 5.27
C VAL A 14 16.24 23.69 5.43
N LEU A 15 17.23 23.14 4.71
CA LEU A 15 17.62 21.74 4.84
C LEU A 15 18.20 21.41 6.22
N VAL A 16 18.98 22.31 6.82
CA VAL A 16 19.50 22.14 8.19
C VAL A 16 18.35 22.08 9.20
N TYR A 17 17.40 23.03 9.12
CA TYR A 17 16.22 23.02 9.99
C TYR A 17 15.42 21.71 9.85
N ARG A 18 15.18 21.27 8.61
CA ARG A 18 14.46 20.03 8.30
C ARG A 18 15.20 18.78 8.79
N THR A 19 16.52 18.76 8.65
CA THR A 19 17.38 17.69 9.18
C THR A 19 17.20 17.57 10.68
N ILE A 20 17.30 18.68 11.42
CA ILE A 20 17.11 18.70 12.88
C ILE A 20 15.71 18.20 13.24
N HIS A 21 14.67 18.66 12.54
CA HIS A 21 13.31 18.19 12.75
C HIS A 21 13.18 16.67 12.55
N ASN A 22 13.72 16.13 11.46
CA ASN A 22 13.66 14.71 11.15
C ASN A 22 14.48 13.85 12.13
N LEU A 23 15.63 14.35 12.59
CA LEU A 23 16.41 13.71 13.64
C LEU A 23 15.65 13.69 14.97
N VAL A 24 15.02 14.80 15.37
CA VAL A 24 14.19 14.86 16.58
C VAL A 24 13.04 13.85 16.50
N LEU A 25 12.36 13.75 15.35
CA LEU A 25 11.31 12.75 15.13
C LEU A 25 11.86 11.31 15.21
N TYR A 26 13.03 11.06 14.65
CA TYR A 26 13.70 9.76 14.71
C TYR A 26 14.12 9.39 16.15
N PHE A 27 14.69 10.33 16.91
CA PHE A 27 15.06 10.11 18.31
C PHE A 27 13.83 9.84 19.20
N ARG A 28 12.69 10.48 18.89
CA ARG A 28 11.41 10.21 19.55
C ARG A 28 10.82 8.85 19.19
N ASN A 29 11.12 8.31 18.00
CA ASN A 29 10.63 7.01 17.54
C ASN A 29 11.67 6.23 16.72
N ARG A 30 12.53 5.48 17.42
CA ARG A 30 13.63 4.70 16.82
C ARG A 30 13.18 3.62 15.83
N LYS A 31 11.90 3.23 15.82
CA LYS A 31 11.35 2.24 14.86
C LYS A 31 11.25 2.79 13.44
N GLN A 32 11.33 4.11 13.24
CA GLN A 32 11.24 4.76 11.92
C GLN A 32 12.64 5.06 11.36
N SER A 33 13.43 4.02 11.09
CA SER A 33 14.82 4.15 10.64
C SER A 33 14.96 4.88 9.29
N TYR A 34 13.92 4.94 8.46
CA TYR A 34 13.93 5.74 7.23
C TYR A 34 14.09 7.26 7.48
N LEU A 35 13.64 7.78 8.64
CA LEU A 35 13.81 9.20 8.98
C LEU A 35 15.27 9.58 9.21
N LEU A 36 16.08 8.64 9.73
CA LEU A 36 17.52 8.83 9.88
C LEU A 36 18.19 8.98 8.51
N TYR A 37 17.91 8.07 7.58
CA TYR A 37 18.48 8.14 6.23
C TYR A 37 17.94 9.35 5.44
N PHE A 38 16.71 9.78 5.70
CA PHE A 38 16.16 11.00 5.12
C PHE A 38 16.87 12.26 5.65
N ALA A 39 17.16 12.32 6.94
CA ALA A 39 17.96 13.40 7.51
C ALA A 39 19.40 13.40 6.96
N LEU A 40 20.04 12.23 6.88
CA LEU A 40 21.39 12.09 6.30
C LEU A 40 21.43 12.49 4.82
N LEU A 41 20.36 12.19 4.06
CA LEU A 41 20.19 12.64 2.69
C LEU A 41 20.16 14.18 2.58
N GLN A 42 19.43 14.85 3.48
CA GLN A 42 19.35 16.31 3.53
C GLN A 42 20.69 16.94 3.89
N VAL A 43 21.44 16.34 4.83
CA VAL A 43 22.79 16.78 5.21
C VAL A 43 23.74 16.66 4.02
N ALA A 44 23.75 15.53 3.33
CA ALA A 44 24.63 15.31 2.19
C ALA A 44 24.36 16.31 1.05
N TYR A 45 23.09 16.60 0.75
CA TYR A 45 22.76 17.62 -0.25
C TYR A 45 23.13 19.04 0.20
N GLY A 46 22.94 19.36 1.48
CA GLY A 46 23.34 20.64 2.04
C GLY A 46 24.87 20.85 1.98
N ALA A 47 25.65 19.81 2.26
CA ALA A 47 27.10 19.83 2.14
C ALA A 47 27.56 19.96 0.67
N TYR A 48 26.89 19.28 -0.26
CA TYR A 48 27.11 19.44 -1.70
C TYR A 48 26.90 20.90 -2.13
N LEU A 49 25.75 21.47 -1.77
CA LEU A 49 25.41 22.85 -2.11
C LEU A 49 26.35 23.87 -1.45
N PHE A 50 26.81 23.59 -0.23
CA PHE A 50 27.82 24.44 0.43
C PHE A 50 29.14 24.46 -0.34
N CYS A 51 29.63 23.30 -0.79
CA CYS A 51 30.86 23.23 -1.59
C CYS A 51 30.70 23.93 -2.93
N PHE A 52 29.56 23.73 -3.60
CA PHE A 52 29.22 24.42 -4.85
C PHE A 52 29.19 25.95 -4.70
N ILE A 53 28.69 26.50 -3.58
CA ILE A 53 28.72 27.96 -3.38
C ILE A 53 30.16 28.50 -3.36
N GLN A 54 31.13 27.71 -2.87
CA GLN A 54 32.54 28.11 -2.82
C GLN A 54 33.22 28.10 -4.20
N THR A 55 32.57 27.61 -5.25
CA THR A 55 33.06 27.66 -6.64
C THR A 55 32.50 28.85 -7.43
N ILE A 56 31.57 29.62 -6.85
CA ILE A 56 30.92 30.77 -7.49
C ILE A 56 31.66 32.07 -7.15
N ASN A 57 32.00 32.86 -8.17
CA ASN A 57 32.63 34.18 -8.04
C ASN A 57 33.93 34.16 -7.21
N VAL A 58 34.75 33.13 -7.41
CA VAL A 58 36.04 32.98 -6.74
C VAL A 58 37.06 33.96 -7.33
N GLU A 59 37.82 34.65 -6.49
CA GLU A 59 38.82 35.65 -6.91
C GLU A 59 39.95 35.07 -7.76
N ASN A 60 40.31 33.81 -7.50
CA ASN A 60 41.31 33.05 -8.26
C ASN A 60 40.73 31.66 -8.57
N PRO A 61 40.65 31.24 -9.85
CA PRO A 61 40.12 29.93 -10.22
C PRO A 61 40.81 28.74 -9.53
N GLU A 62 42.10 28.86 -9.19
CA GLU A 62 42.83 27.81 -8.47
C GLU A 62 42.28 27.53 -7.07
N LYS A 63 41.58 28.51 -6.45
CA LYS A 63 40.95 28.32 -5.13
C LYS A 63 39.63 27.53 -5.22
N ALA A 64 39.00 27.44 -6.40
CA ALA A 64 37.77 26.67 -6.60
C ALA A 64 38.03 25.15 -6.68
N LEU A 65 39.22 24.78 -7.17
CA LEU A 65 39.69 23.41 -7.37
C LEU A 65 39.47 22.45 -6.17
N PRO A 66 39.92 22.77 -4.94
CA PRO A 66 39.69 21.89 -3.79
C PRO A 66 38.20 21.78 -3.40
N TRP A 67 37.42 22.85 -3.60
CA TRP A 67 36.00 22.85 -3.28
C TRP A 67 35.20 21.99 -4.25
N GLU A 68 35.51 22.05 -5.54
CA GLU A 68 34.89 21.20 -6.57
C GLU A 68 35.22 19.71 -6.36
N ARG A 69 36.44 19.42 -5.89
CA ARG A 69 36.84 18.06 -5.51
C ARG A 69 35.97 17.51 -4.36
N VAL A 70 35.75 18.33 -3.32
CA VAL A 70 34.90 17.96 -2.18
C VAL A 70 33.43 17.93 -2.56
N GLU A 71 32.99 18.83 -3.45
CA GLU A 71 31.64 18.83 -4.03
C GLU A 71 31.33 17.47 -4.68
N ASN A 72 32.22 17.00 -5.55
CA ASN A 72 32.05 15.73 -6.26
C ASN A 72 32.07 14.51 -5.34
N ALA A 73 32.93 14.50 -4.31
CA ALA A 73 32.89 13.48 -3.26
C ALA A 73 31.54 13.49 -2.52
N THR A 74 31.03 14.68 -2.22
CA THR A 74 29.75 14.83 -1.51
C THR A 74 28.55 14.41 -2.36
N ALA A 75 28.60 14.60 -3.68
CA ALA A 75 27.58 14.11 -4.60
C ALA A 75 27.44 12.58 -4.58
N VAL A 76 28.55 11.84 -4.45
CA VAL A 76 28.55 10.37 -4.31
C VAL A 76 27.92 9.95 -2.97
N VAL A 77 28.24 10.66 -1.89
CA VAL A 77 27.63 10.43 -0.57
C VAL A 77 26.12 10.68 -0.62
N PHE A 78 25.69 11.74 -1.31
CA PHE A 78 24.28 12.05 -1.53
C PHE A 78 23.56 10.91 -2.27
N ALA A 79 24.12 10.41 -3.37
CA ALA A 79 23.56 9.27 -4.11
C ALA A 79 23.43 8.01 -3.24
N THR A 80 24.41 7.76 -2.35
CA THR A 80 24.39 6.67 -1.37
C THR A 80 23.20 6.79 -0.42
N PHE A 81 22.98 7.98 0.14
CA PHE A 81 21.87 8.20 1.07
C PHE A 81 20.50 8.17 0.38
N ILE A 82 20.39 8.54 -0.91
CA ILE A 82 19.15 8.32 -1.68
C ILE A 82 18.81 6.83 -1.69
N ALA A 83 19.77 5.98 -2.07
CA ALA A 83 19.56 4.54 -2.18
C ALA A 83 19.18 3.92 -0.82
N LEU A 84 19.87 4.32 0.26
CA LEU A 84 19.59 3.87 1.62
C LEU A 84 18.22 4.33 2.12
N PHE A 85 17.86 5.59 1.91
CA PHE A 85 16.56 6.14 2.28
C PHE A 85 15.42 5.39 1.60
N VAL A 86 15.50 5.27 0.28
CA VAL A 86 14.46 4.62 -0.52
C VAL A 86 14.33 3.14 -0.13
N ASN A 87 15.46 2.41 -0.02
CA ASN A 87 15.43 0.98 0.27
C ASN A 87 14.97 0.66 1.70
N ASN A 88 15.26 1.54 2.66
CA ASN A 88 14.78 1.37 4.03
C ASN A 88 13.29 1.72 4.16
N TYR A 89 12.83 2.76 3.46
CA TYR A 89 11.40 3.06 3.41
C TYR A 89 10.61 1.91 2.78
N LYS A 90 11.12 1.33 1.68
CA LYS A 90 10.55 0.16 1.03
C LYS A 90 11.66 -0.64 0.35
N LYS A 91 11.79 -1.93 0.68
CA LYS A 91 12.82 -2.81 0.10
C LYS A 91 12.66 -2.91 -1.43
N LEU A 92 13.48 -2.18 -2.18
CA LEU A 92 13.51 -2.17 -3.66
C LEU A 92 14.70 -2.96 -4.23
N PHE A 93 15.73 -3.15 -3.41
CA PHE A 93 16.96 -3.84 -3.74
C PHE A 93 17.28 -4.88 -2.67
N SER A 94 18.03 -5.92 -3.03
CA SER A 94 18.53 -6.90 -2.06
C SER A 94 19.49 -6.22 -1.08
N ARG A 95 19.65 -6.81 0.12
CA ARG A 95 20.61 -6.32 1.12
C ARG A 95 22.03 -6.34 0.57
N ASP A 96 22.39 -7.42 -0.12
CA ASP A 96 23.73 -7.61 -0.69
C ASP A 96 24.04 -6.56 -1.75
N PHE A 97 23.05 -6.20 -2.58
CA PHE A 97 23.21 -5.14 -3.57
C PHE A 97 23.46 -3.77 -2.90
N ILE A 98 22.70 -3.43 -1.86
CA ILE A 98 22.87 -2.15 -1.16
C ILE A 98 24.21 -2.09 -0.44
N LEU A 99 24.64 -3.18 0.19
CA LEU A 99 25.95 -3.28 0.83
C LEU A 99 27.08 -3.09 -0.20
N LEU A 100 26.99 -3.78 -1.34
CA LEU A 100 27.96 -3.64 -2.42
C LEU A 100 27.97 -2.21 -2.98
N TYR A 101 26.81 -1.60 -3.17
CA TYR A 101 26.70 -0.23 -3.68
C TYR A 101 27.33 0.80 -2.73
N VAL A 102 27.01 0.71 -1.43
CA VAL A 102 27.61 1.56 -0.40
C VAL A 102 29.12 1.37 -0.37
N PHE A 103 29.60 0.13 -0.45
CA PHE A 103 31.03 -0.18 -0.46
C PHE A 103 31.74 0.41 -1.68
N MET A 104 31.17 0.26 -2.89
CA MET A 104 31.72 0.85 -4.12
C MET A 104 31.77 2.39 -4.03
N ASN A 105 30.72 3.03 -3.51
CA ASN A 105 30.70 4.47 -3.36
C ASN A 105 31.67 4.99 -2.29
N LEU A 106 31.93 4.22 -1.23
CA LEU A 106 32.95 4.56 -0.23
C LEU A 106 34.36 4.51 -0.83
N ILE A 107 34.66 3.46 -1.62
CA ILE A 107 35.92 3.39 -2.37
C ILE A 107 36.05 4.59 -3.30
N LEU A 108 34.97 4.90 -4.02
CA LEU A 108 34.96 6.03 -4.94
C LEU A 108 35.23 7.35 -4.23
N VAL A 109 34.57 7.64 -3.11
CA VAL A 109 34.84 8.84 -2.30
C VAL A 109 36.31 8.87 -1.85
N GLY A 110 36.89 7.73 -1.47
CA GLY A 110 38.31 7.61 -1.15
C GLY A 110 39.22 8.00 -2.32
N ILE A 111 38.94 7.46 -3.52
CA ILE A 111 39.67 7.80 -4.76
C ILE A 111 39.54 9.29 -5.06
N LEU A 112 38.31 9.83 -5.02
CA LEU A 112 38.02 11.23 -5.29
C LEU A 112 38.83 12.15 -4.37
N LEU A 113 38.98 11.83 -3.08
CA LEU A 113 39.68 12.68 -2.11
C LEU A 113 41.19 12.45 -2.03
N GLN A 114 41.70 11.25 -2.36
CA GLN A 114 43.10 10.88 -2.13
C GLN A 114 43.94 10.77 -3.40
N ASP A 115 43.37 10.41 -4.55
CA ASP A 115 44.14 10.16 -5.77
C ASP A 115 44.48 11.49 -6.47
N PRO A 116 45.78 11.85 -6.62
CA PRO A 116 46.18 13.05 -7.36
C PRO A 116 45.89 12.95 -8.87
N ASN A 117 45.87 11.74 -9.43
CA ASN A 117 45.66 11.50 -10.87
C ASN A 117 44.18 11.48 -11.26
N ALA A 118 43.27 11.34 -10.29
CA ALA A 118 41.83 11.44 -10.53
C ALA A 118 41.39 12.88 -10.88
N TYR A 119 42.25 13.87 -10.65
CA TYR A 119 42.01 15.30 -10.91
C TYR A 119 43.27 15.93 -11.49
N THR A 120 43.55 15.70 -12.78
CA THR A 120 44.58 16.45 -13.51
C THR A 120 44.05 17.84 -13.82
N MET A 121 44.42 18.82 -12.98
CA MET A 121 43.80 20.15 -12.95
C MET A 121 44.36 21.11 -14.01
N SER A 122 43.59 21.36 -15.05
CA SER A 122 43.46 22.69 -15.64
C SER A 122 42.11 23.28 -15.21
N VAL A 123 42.10 24.58 -14.91
CA VAL A 123 40.87 25.36 -14.76
C VAL A 123 40.16 25.31 -16.13
N ALA A 124 38.97 24.69 -16.19
CA ALA A 124 38.17 24.74 -17.41
C ALA A 124 37.50 26.12 -17.54
N HIS A 125 37.00 26.41 -18.73
CA HIS A 125 36.48 27.73 -19.12
C HIS A 125 35.44 28.26 -18.11
N PRO A 126 35.60 29.50 -17.60
CA PRO A 126 34.62 30.07 -16.68
C PRO A 126 33.25 30.23 -17.36
N LYS A 127 32.18 29.78 -16.70
CA LYS A 127 30.82 29.99 -17.19
C LYS A 127 30.25 31.28 -16.65
N HIS A 128 29.99 32.21 -17.57
CA HIS A 128 29.46 33.52 -17.25
C HIS A 128 27.93 33.55 -17.36
N PHE A 129 27.27 33.98 -16.29
CA PHE A 129 25.83 34.26 -16.28
C PHE A 129 25.58 35.73 -15.91
N PRO A 130 25.65 36.66 -16.90
CA PRO A 130 25.61 38.10 -16.65
C PRO A 130 24.31 38.58 -15.99
N SER A 131 23.19 37.92 -16.30
CA SER A 131 21.86 38.24 -15.77
C SER A 131 21.76 38.08 -14.24
N LEU A 132 22.65 37.28 -13.64
CA LEU A 132 22.69 37.02 -12.20
C LEU A 132 24.01 37.48 -11.54
N GLY A 133 24.93 38.03 -12.34
CA GLY A 133 26.25 38.47 -11.88
C GLY A 133 27.12 37.34 -11.31
N ILE A 134 26.96 36.11 -11.83
CA ILE A 134 27.73 34.94 -11.36
C ILE A 134 28.66 34.40 -12.45
N VAL A 135 29.83 33.98 -12.02
CA VAL A 135 30.80 33.19 -12.77
C VAL A 135 31.01 31.89 -12.01
N ILE A 136 30.84 30.77 -12.70
CA ILE A 136 31.04 29.42 -12.13
C ILE A 136 32.33 28.87 -12.74
N TYR A 137 33.23 28.41 -11.87
CA TYR A 137 34.46 27.75 -12.27
C TYR A 137 34.26 26.23 -12.24
N GLU A 138 34.51 25.59 -13.38
CA GLU A 138 34.47 24.13 -13.54
C GLU A 138 35.87 23.60 -13.85
N THR A 139 36.08 22.31 -13.61
CA THR A 139 37.33 21.60 -13.94
C THR A 139 37.19 20.68 -15.14
N ASP A 140 38.29 20.53 -15.88
CA ASP A 140 38.39 19.48 -16.90
C ASP A 140 38.43 18.12 -16.20
N GLN A 141 37.31 17.40 -16.26
CA GLN A 141 37.17 16.09 -15.63
C GLN A 141 37.86 15.01 -16.50
N PRO A 142 38.77 14.18 -15.93
CA PRO A 142 39.33 13.08 -16.68
C PRO A 142 38.26 12.05 -17.06
N THR A 143 38.47 11.32 -18.15
CA THR A 143 37.49 10.40 -18.75
C THR A 143 36.97 9.35 -17.76
N ILE A 144 37.80 8.93 -16.80
CA ILE A 144 37.41 7.99 -15.74
C ILE A 144 36.32 8.56 -14.83
N MET A 145 36.38 9.86 -14.52
CA MET A 145 35.37 10.56 -13.72
C MET A 145 34.07 10.67 -14.47
N GLN A 146 34.11 10.98 -15.76
CA GLN A 146 32.92 11.01 -16.62
C GLN A 146 32.20 9.66 -16.63
N PHE A 147 32.94 8.54 -16.68
CA PHE A 147 32.37 7.20 -16.61
C PHE A 147 31.72 6.90 -15.24
N ILE A 148 32.38 7.32 -14.15
CA ILE A 148 31.86 7.19 -12.79
C ILE A 148 30.58 8.00 -12.60
N PHE A 149 30.55 9.24 -13.08
CA PHE A 149 29.36 10.09 -13.05
C PHE A 149 28.22 9.47 -13.86
N LEU A 150 28.51 8.96 -15.06
CA LEU A 150 27.53 8.29 -15.90
C LEU A 150 26.93 7.05 -15.20
N SER A 151 27.76 6.22 -14.58
CA SER A 151 27.34 5.07 -13.77
C SER A 151 26.42 5.49 -12.60
N SER A 152 26.81 6.54 -11.89
CA SER A 152 26.03 7.08 -10.77
C SER A 152 24.69 7.65 -11.21
N ILE A 153 24.67 8.38 -12.33
CA ILE A 153 23.45 8.92 -12.97
C ILE A 153 22.53 7.80 -13.42
N LEU A 154 23.06 6.77 -14.09
CA LEU A 154 22.29 5.59 -14.50
C LEU A 154 21.66 4.88 -13.30
N MET A 155 22.36 4.83 -12.16
CA MET A 155 21.82 4.21 -10.96
C MET A 155 20.74 5.06 -10.28
N ILE A 156 20.89 6.38 -10.28
CA ILE A 156 19.84 7.31 -9.86
C ILE A 156 18.61 7.14 -10.75
N ILE A 157 18.78 7.15 -12.08
CA ILE A 157 17.71 6.92 -13.06
C ILE A 157 17.04 5.57 -12.81
N TRP A 158 17.81 4.50 -12.59
CA TRP A 158 17.25 3.16 -12.35
C TRP A 158 16.47 3.10 -11.03
N THR A 159 17.00 3.69 -9.97
CA THR A 159 16.32 3.81 -8.67
C THR A 159 15.01 4.57 -8.82
N VAL A 160 15.05 5.67 -9.58
CA VAL A 160 13.89 6.52 -9.87
C VAL A 160 12.88 5.79 -10.73
N MET A 161 13.30 5.07 -11.76
CA MET A 161 12.41 4.24 -12.55
C MET A 161 11.76 3.15 -11.69
N LYS A 162 12.50 2.50 -10.78
CA LYS A 162 11.92 1.55 -9.83
C LYS A 162 10.91 2.21 -8.90
N VAL A 163 11.26 3.36 -8.32
CA VAL A 163 10.36 4.18 -7.50
C VAL A 163 9.11 4.54 -8.33
N MET A 164 9.26 5.20 -9.47
CA MET A 164 8.18 5.60 -10.36
C MET A 164 7.34 4.44 -10.86
N ASN A 165 7.91 3.29 -11.21
CA ASN A 165 7.18 2.10 -11.66
C ASN A 165 6.37 1.48 -10.50
N GLN A 166 6.96 1.45 -9.31
CA GLN A 166 6.28 0.98 -8.11
C GLN A 166 5.17 1.96 -7.67
N PHE A 167 5.35 3.26 -7.90
CA PHE A 167 4.35 4.29 -7.65
C PHE A 167 3.40 4.52 -8.84
N ARG A 168 3.65 3.94 -10.02
CA ARG A 168 2.77 4.01 -11.21
C ARG A 168 1.45 3.28 -10.99
N LYS A 169 1.44 2.24 -10.15
CA LYS A 169 0.22 1.57 -9.67
C LYS A 169 -0.56 2.39 -8.62
N ASN A 170 0.11 3.33 -7.93
CA ASN A 170 -0.46 4.27 -6.95
C ASN A 170 -0.46 5.73 -7.44
N ARG A 171 -0.36 5.95 -8.76
CA ARG A 171 -0.11 7.26 -9.41
C ARG A 171 -1.13 8.34 -9.02
N PHE A 172 -2.30 7.93 -8.52
CA PHE A 172 -3.43 8.80 -8.18
C PHE A 172 -3.57 9.14 -6.68
N ARG A 173 -2.72 8.61 -5.78
CA ARG A 173 -2.91 8.81 -4.33
C ARG A 173 -2.11 9.97 -3.75
N ASN A 174 -0.97 10.33 -4.34
CA ASN A 174 -0.12 11.46 -3.92
C ASN A 174 0.46 12.20 -5.12
N HIS A 175 -0.39 12.97 -5.80
CA HIS A 175 -0.02 13.81 -6.95
C HIS A 175 1.17 14.72 -6.64
N PHE A 176 1.28 15.20 -5.39
CA PHE A 176 2.34 16.09 -4.94
C PHE A 176 3.75 15.46 -5.01
N LEU A 177 3.91 14.21 -4.60
CA LEU A 177 5.19 13.49 -4.71
C LEU A 177 5.55 13.18 -6.17
N PHE A 178 4.55 12.82 -6.99
CA PHE A 178 4.77 12.56 -8.41
C PHE A 178 5.24 13.81 -9.16
N TYR A 179 4.55 14.94 -8.98
CA TYR A 179 4.94 16.21 -9.60
C TYR A 179 6.29 16.71 -9.06
N GLY A 180 6.56 16.55 -7.77
CA GLY A 180 7.86 16.88 -7.18
C GLY A 180 9.01 16.08 -7.80
N LEU A 181 8.84 14.77 -7.99
CA LEU A 181 9.84 13.93 -8.66
C LEU A 181 10.04 14.37 -10.11
N VAL A 182 8.96 14.53 -10.89
CA VAL A 182 9.05 14.94 -12.30
C VAL A 182 9.75 16.29 -12.43
N PHE A 183 9.41 17.25 -11.57
CA PHE A 183 10.03 18.57 -11.57
C PHE A 183 11.53 18.51 -11.25
N PHE A 184 11.91 17.72 -10.23
CA PHE A 184 13.32 17.52 -9.89
C PHE A 184 14.13 16.89 -11.03
N PHE A 185 13.61 15.86 -11.72
CA PHE A 185 14.31 15.27 -12.86
C PHE A 185 14.39 16.21 -14.06
N ALA A 186 13.34 17.00 -14.31
CA ALA A 186 13.39 18.01 -15.36
C ALA A 186 14.50 19.04 -15.09
N SER A 187 14.66 19.49 -13.84
CA SER A 187 15.77 20.38 -13.47
C SER A 187 17.14 19.70 -13.56
N LEU A 188 17.27 18.43 -13.17
CA LEU A 188 18.54 17.71 -13.33
C LEU A 188 18.95 17.59 -14.80
N ILE A 189 18.00 17.32 -15.69
CA ILE A 189 18.26 17.29 -17.14
C ILE A 189 18.66 18.68 -17.63
N ALA A 190 17.98 19.75 -17.17
CA ALA A 190 18.36 21.12 -17.49
C ALA A 190 19.80 21.42 -17.03
N ASP A 191 20.16 21.04 -15.81
CA ASP A 191 21.50 21.22 -15.24
C ASP A 191 22.57 20.45 -16.04
N ILE A 192 22.27 19.25 -16.56
CA ILE A 192 23.17 18.51 -17.49
C ILE A 192 23.36 19.28 -18.81
N LEU A 193 22.29 19.87 -19.33
CA LEU A 193 22.36 20.69 -20.56
C LEU A 193 23.14 21.99 -20.33
N VAL A 194 23.04 22.59 -19.15
CA VAL A 194 23.88 23.73 -18.73
C VAL A 194 25.35 23.30 -18.60
N ALA A 195 25.60 22.11 -18.04
CA ALA A 195 26.94 21.54 -17.96
C ALA A 195 27.56 21.32 -19.35
N SER A 196 26.73 21.02 -20.37
CA SER A 196 27.14 20.78 -21.75
C SER A 196 27.18 22.03 -22.64
N ASP A 197 27.07 23.24 -22.07
CA ASP A 197 27.00 24.53 -22.78
C ASP A 197 25.81 24.67 -23.76
N LEU A 198 24.76 23.85 -23.59
CA LEU A 198 23.55 23.88 -24.43
C LEU A 198 22.46 24.83 -23.91
N LEU A 199 22.53 25.22 -22.63
CA LEU A 199 21.57 26.12 -21.99
C LEU A 199 22.29 27.27 -21.28
N GLY A 200 21.90 28.52 -21.58
CA GLY A 200 22.45 29.73 -20.99
C GLY A 200 21.80 30.16 -19.66
N ILE A 201 21.25 29.23 -18.89
CA ILE A 201 20.65 29.48 -17.57
C ILE A 201 21.53 28.85 -16.48
N PRO A 202 21.56 29.38 -15.25
CA PRO A 202 22.34 28.77 -14.17
C PRO A 202 21.73 27.41 -13.74
N TYR A 203 22.48 26.65 -12.94
CA TYR A 203 21.99 25.43 -12.29
C TYR A 203 20.78 25.70 -11.40
N THR A 204 19.72 24.91 -11.52
CA THR A 204 18.43 25.09 -10.84
C THR A 204 18.00 23.92 -9.96
N SER A 205 18.74 22.81 -9.97
CA SER A 205 18.38 21.60 -9.21
C SER A 205 18.21 21.81 -7.70
N HIS A 206 18.87 22.80 -7.11
CA HIS A 206 18.72 23.11 -5.68
C HIS A 206 17.32 23.57 -5.29
N PHE A 207 16.61 24.29 -6.17
CA PHE A 207 15.22 24.68 -5.92
C PHE A 207 14.27 23.50 -6.05
N SER A 208 14.45 22.66 -7.07
CA SER A 208 13.58 21.52 -7.30
C SER A 208 13.83 20.39 -6.30
N PHE A 209 15.07 20.25 -5.78
CA PHE A 209 15.37 19.36 -4.67
C PHE A 209 14.64 19.79 -3.40
N LEU A 210 14.66 21.10 -3.07
CA LEU A 210 13.93 21.62 -1.93
C LEU A 210 12.43 21.29 -2.03
N ILE A 211 11.83 21.52 -3.19
CA ILE A 211 10.43 21.17 -3.46
C ILE A 211 10.20 19.66 -3.28
N LEU A 212 11.07 18.82 -3.86
CA LEU A 212 11.00 17.37 -3.70
C LEU A 212 11.06 16.94 -2.22
N MET A 213 11.91 17.58 -1.40
CA MET A 213 11.98 17.29 0.04
C MET A 213 10.66 17.61 0.75
N PHE A 214 10.02 18.73 0.45
CA PHE A 214 8.68 19.03 0.98
C PHE A 214 7.63 18.03 0.50
N CYS A 215 7.72 17.57 -0.74
CA CYS A 215 6.84 16.53 -1.27
C CYS A 215 7.02 15.20 -0.54
N VAL A 216 8.27 14.81 -0.23
CA VAL A 216 8.57 13.61 0.54
C VAL A 216 8.09 13.75 1.99
N ASP A 217 8.31 14.89 2.65
CA ASP A 217 7.82 15.14 4.01
C ASP A 217 6.28 15.06 4.10
N SER A 218 5.58 15.68 3.16
CA SER A 218 4.11 15.59 3.06
C SER A 218 3.67 14.14 2.87
N PHE A 219 4.36 13.39 2.00
CA PHE A 219 4.09 11.98 1.79
C PHE A 219 4.34 11.12 3.04
N LEU A 220 5.42 11.37 3.78
CA LEU A 220 5.77 10.62 4.99
C LEU A 220 4.79 10.92 6.14
N THR A 221 4.36 12.18 6.29
CA THR A 221 3.40 12.61 7.32
C THR A 221 2.00 12.06 7.08
N VAL A 222 1.49 12.10 5.85
CA VAL A 222 0.19 11.51 5.47
C VAL A 222 0.19 9.99 5.68
N ASN A 223 1.26 9.29 5.30
CA ASN A 223 1.33 7.84 5.56
C ASN A 223 1.52 7.51 7.05
N LYS A 224 2.10 8.42 7.85
CA LYS A 224 2.24 8.25 9.30
C LYS A 224 0.88 8.41 9.99
N SER A 225 0.10 9.43 9.64
CA SER A 225 -1.27 9.60 10.17
C SER A 225 -2.15 8.41 9.79
N GLU A 226 -2.06 7.91 8.55
CA GLU A 226 -2.75 6.67 8.15
C GLU A 226 -2.33 5.45 9.01
N ARG A 227 -1.05 5.32 9.37
CA ARG A 227 -0.54 4.24 10.21
C ARG A 227 -0.94 4.41 11.68
N GLU A 228 -0.90 5.63 12.21
CA GLU A 228 -1.33 5.96 13.59
C GLU A 228 -2.83 5.75 13.75
N VAL A 229 -3.66 6.26 12.82
CA VAL A 229 -5.10 5.99 12.76
C VAL A 229 -5.37 4.48 12.68
N ARG A 230 -4.61 3.73 11.87
CA ARG A 230 -4.75 2.26 11.80
C ARG A 230 -4.37 1.56 13.11
N MET A 231 -3.40 2.09 13.86
CA MET A 231 -2.95 1.53 15.14
C MET A 231 -3.91 1.90 16.28
N GLU A 232 -4.34 3.16 16.38
CA GLU A 232 -5.38 3.62 17.32
C GLU A 232 -6.71 2.93 17.07
N PHE A 233 -7.05 2.69 15.80
CA PHE A 233 -8.23 1.90 15.44
C PHE A 233 -8.05 0.43 15.84
N LYS A 234 -6.89 -0.20 15.62
CA LYS A 234 -6.62 -1.57 16.11
C LYS A 234 -6.69 -1.66 17.64
N GLU A 235 -6.21 -0.66 18.36
CA GLU A 235 -6.25 -0.59 19.82
C GLU A 235 -7.66 -0.30 20.36
N SER A 236 -8.43 0.52 19.64
CA SER A 236 -9.85 0.77 19.95
C SER A 236 -10.70 -0.45 19.67
N VAL A 237 -10.42 -1.17 18.59
CA VAL A 237 -11.08 -2.44 18.23
C VAL A 237 -10.70 -3.55 19.21
N SER A 238 -9.45 -3.64 19.66
CA SER A 238 -9.07 -4.62 20.69
C SER A 238 -9.70 -4.32 22.06
N LYS A 239 -9.82 -3.04 22.45
CA LYS A 239 -10.60 -2.60 23.62
C LYS A 239 -12.10 -2.83 23.46
N TRP A 240 -12.63 -2.74 22.24
CA TRP A 240 -14.04 -2.98 21.95
C TRP A 240 -14.37 -4.49 21.94
N LEU A 241 -13.49 -5.33 21.41
CA LEU A 241 -13.62 -6.79 21.38
C LEU A 241 -13.47 -7.45 22.76
N THR A 242 -12.88 -6.75 23.73
CA THR A 242 -12.70 -7.24 25.11
C THR A 242 -13.84 -6.82 26.06
N LYS A 243 -14.85 -6.06 25.58
CA LYS A 243 -16.05 -5.73 26.37
C LYS A 243 -17.17 -6.76 26.15
N PRO A 244 -17.81 -7.32 27.20
CA PRO A 244 -18.86 -8.34 27.07
C PRO A 244 -20.24 -7.83 26.59
N GLU A 245 -20.38 -6.57 26.17
CA GLU A 245 -21.71 -5.93 25.97
C GLU A 245 -22.07 -5.63 24.51
N ALA A 246 -21.33 -6.14 23.52
CA ALA A 246 -21.64 -5.94 22.10
C ALA A 246 -22.81 -6.83 21.57
N SER A 247 -23.74 -7.23 22.44
CA SER A 247 -24.88 -8.09 22.10
C SER A 247 -26.24 -7.50 22.52
N SER A 248 -26.50 -6.23 22.21
CA SER A 248 -27.88 -5.70 22.21
C SER A 248 -27.99 -4.39 21.44
N PHE A 249 -28.09 -4.47 20.12
CA PHE A 249 -28.76 -3.42 19.34
C PHE A 249 -29.77 -4.08 18.41
N ARG A 250 -30.95 -4.36 18.97
CA ARG A 250 -32.16 -4.71 18.23
C ARG A 250 -32.89 -3.39 17.98
N ILE A 251 -32.82 -2.86 16.78
CA ILE A 251 -33.62 -1.69 16.39
C ILE A 251 -35.07 -2.17 16.31
N GLN A 252 -35.94 -1.62 17.15
CA GLN A 252 -37.38 -1.81 17.08
C GLN A 252 -37.93 -1.01 15.90
N ALA A 253 -38.36 -1.71 14.86
CA ALA A 253 -39.25 -1.16 13.84
C ALA A 253 -40.69 -1.28 14.36
N LYS A 254 -41.23 -0.18 14.90
CA LYS A 254 -42.67 0.01 15.06
C LYS A 254 -42.95 1.51 15.16
N ASP A 255 -44.08 1.91 14.60
CA ASP A 255 -44.70 3.25 14.62
C ASP A 255 -44.45 4.13 13.38
N LEU A 256 -44.97 3.68 12.23
CA LEU A 256 -45.52 4.56 11.19
C LEU A 256 -46.80 3.94 10.60
N THR A 257 -47.83 3.80 11.44
CA THR A 257 -49.22 3.71 11.00
C THR A 257 -50.03 4.70 11.84
N GLY A 258 -50.32 5.86 11.27
CA GLY A 258 -51.09 6.93 11.88
C GLY A 258 -51.66 7.82 10.79
N GLU A 259 -52.98 7.73 10.64
CA GLU A 259 -53.81 8.18 9.53
C GLU A 259 -53.86 9.71 9.30
N GLY A 260 -54.18 10.09 8.06
CA GLY A 260 -55.11 11.21 7.81
C GLY A 260 -54.55 12.43 7.08
N SER A 261 -54.70 12.47 5.75
CA SER A 261 -55.26 13.62 4.99
C SER A 261 -55.00 13.48 3.48
N GLU A 262 -56.08 13.47 2.73
CA GLU A 262 -56.21 13.24 1.29
C GLU A 262 -55.50 14.29 0.40
N SER A 263 -54.88 13.87 -0.70
CA SER A 263 -55.48 14.01 -2.05
C SER A 263 -54.44 13.89 -3.20
N LYS A 264 -54.93 13.25 -4.28
CA LYS A 264 -54.43 13.21 -5.67
C LYS A 264 -53.37 12.18 -6.06
N GLY A 265 -53.83 10.93 -6.11
CA GLY A 265 -53.97 10.16 -7.35
C GLY A 265 -52.77 10.09 -8.30
N LEU A 266 -51.88 9.12 -8.06
CA LEU A 266 -51.20 8.40 -9.13
C LEU A 266 -51.15 6.90 -8.79
N LYS A 267 -51.74 6.10 -9.68
CA LYS A 267 -51.81 4.64 -9.72
C LYS A 267 -50.64 3.94 -9.02
N GLU A 268 -50.89 3.38 -7.84
CA GLU A 268 -50.00 2.41 -7.20
C GLU A 268 -49.94 1.14 -8.04
N LYS A 269 -48.83 0.99 -8.77
CA LYS A 269 -48.42 -0.29 -9.32
C LYS A 269 -47.91 -1.11 -8.15
N ASN A 270 -48.73 -2.05 -7.70
CA ASN A 270 -48.36 -3.16 -6.82
C ASN A 270 -47.12 -3.86 -7.39
N ARG A 271 -45.93 -3.42 -6.96
CA ARG A 271 -44.64 -3.99 -7.32
C ARG A 271 -44.01 -4.41 -6.01
N ASN A 272 -43.89 -5.71 -5.80
CA ASN A 272 -42.94 -6.22 -4.82
C ASN A 272 -41.62 -5.45 -5.01
N PRO A 273 -41.05 -4.87 -3.96
CA PRO A 273 -39.83 -4.09 -4.11
C PRO A 273 -38.78 -5.03 -4.69
N LYS A 274 -38.19 -4.63 -5.83
CA LYS A 274 -37.19 -5.43 -6.51
C LYS A 274 -36.03 -5.66 -5.57
N LYS A 275 -35.61 -6.92 -5.42
CA LYS A 275 -34.51 -7.31 -4.54
C LYS A 275 -33.22 -7.30 -5.34
N LEU A 276 -32.22 -6.60 -4.82
CA LEU A 276 -30.88 -6.58 -5.36
C LEU A 276 -30.07 -7.69 -4.69
N SER A 277 -29.55 -8.63 -5.46
CA SER A 277 -28.58 -9.60 -4.99
C SER A 277 -27.18 -9.16 -5.42
N VAL A 278 -26.24 -9.19 -4.49
CA VAL A 278 -24.85 -8.78 -4.69
C VAL A 278 -23.93 -9.96 -4.43
N ARG A 279 -23.13 -10.31 -5.43
CA ARG A 279 -21.98 -11.19 -5.25
C ARG A 279 -20.73 -10.34 -5.10
N ALA A 280 -20.00 -10.51 -4.01
CA ALA A 280 -18.78 -9.79 -3.70
C ALA A 280 -17.67 -10.67 -3.11
N LEU A 281 -17.96 -11.93 -2.71
CA LEU A 281 -16.98 -12.96 -2.39
C LEU A 281 -16.46 -13.61 -3.68
N GLY A 282 -15.63 -12.85 -4.40
CA GLY A 282 -15.23 -13.10 -5.76
C GLY A 282 -15.29 -11.81 -6.58
N PRO A 283 -15.55 -11.89 -7.89
CA PRO A 283 -15.83 -10.73 -8.72
C PRO A 283 -17.10 -10.02 -8.25
N LEU A 284 -17.11 -8.68 -8.27
CA LEU A 284 -18.31 -7.91 -7.94
C LEU A 284 -19.36 -8.09 -9.05
N GLU A 285 -20.50 -8.69 -8.71
CA GLU A 285 -21.63 -8.86 -9.60
C GLU A 285 -22.93 -8.39 -8.94
N LEU A 286 -23.82 -7.79 -9.73
CA LEU A 286 -25.11 -7.28 -9.29
C LEU A 286 -26.20 -7.97 -10.10
N ASP A 287 -27.17 -8.57 -9.42
CA ASP A 287 -28.35 -9.19 -10.02
C ASP A 287 -29.61 -8.53 -9.47
N LEU A 288 -30.56 -8.21 -10.34
CA LEU A 288 -31.85 -7.62 -9.95
C LEU A 288 -32.97 -8.60 -10.27
N ASP A 289 -33.66 -9.10 -9.23
CA ASP A 289 -34.69 -10.14 -9.35
C ASP A 289 -34.20 -11.35 -10.20
N GLY A 290 -32.96 -11.79 -9.97
CA GLY A 290 -32.32 -12.89 -10.70
C GLY A 290 -31.81 -12.56 -12.10
N LYS A 291 -31.94 -11.31 -12.57
CA LYS A 291 -31.36 -10.86 -13.85
C LYS A 291 -30.04 -10.13 -13.63
N LYS A 292 -28.97 -10.67 -14.21
CA LYS A 292 -27.64 -10.07 -14.13
C LYS A 292 -27.60 -8.69 -14.77
N ILE A 293 -27.15 -7.70 -14.00
CA ILE A 293 -26.87 -6.36 -14.50
C ILE A 293 -25.52 -6.42 -15.22
N PRO A 294 -25.44 -6.06 -16.52
CA PRO A 294 -24.18 -6.05 -17.24
C PRO A 294 -23.15 -5.16 -16.54
N ALA A 295 -21.93 -5.67 -16.36
CA ALA A 295 -20.87 -4.94 -15.68
C ALA A 295 -20.66 -3.54 -16.28
N ALA A 296 -20.78 -3.38 -17.60
CA ALA A 296 -20.65 -2.11 -18.30
C ALA A 296 -21.59 -1.00 -17.78
N GLU A 297 -22.74 -1.34 -17.21
CA GLU A 297 -23.71 -0.36 -16.69
C GLU A 297 -23.23 0.34 -15.41
N TYR A 298 -22.51 -0.38 -14.54
CA TYR A 298 -22.03 0.15 -13.26
C TYR A 298 -20.51 0.33 -13.17
N SER A 299 -19.73 -0.41 -13.95
CA SER A 299 -18.25 -0.40 -13.92
C SER A 299 -17.63 0.63 -14.88
N SER A 300 -18.31 0.99 -15.97
CA SER A 300 -17.81 1.99 -16.94
C SER A 300 -17.58 3.37 -16.32
N LYS A 301 -18.30 3.68 -15.24
CA LYS A 301 -18.20 4.93 -14.48
C LYS A 301 -17.48 4.68 -13.17
N LYS A 302 -16.18 4.97 -13.14
CA LYS A 302 -15.31 4.78 -11.96
C LYS A 302 -15.91 5.28 -10.63
N LYS A 303 -16.54 6.45 -10.63
CA LYS A 303 -17.16 7.03 -9.41
C LYS A 303 -18.43 6.30 -8.96
N LEU A 304 -19.23 5.79 -9.89
CA LEU A 304 -20.40 4.99 -9.58
C LEU A 304 -19.97 3.65 -8.97
N LEU A 305 -19.00 2.98 -9.58
CA LEU A 305 -18.41 1.75 -9.06
C LEU A 305 -17.81 1.98 -7.67
N LYS A 306 -17.06 3.07 -7.47
CA LYS A 306 -16.48 3.43 -6.16
C LYS A 306 -17.57 3.66 -5.12
N LEU A 307 -18.66 4.37 -5.46
CA LEU A 307 -19.79 4.57 -4.57
C LEU A 307 -20.42 3.23 -4.15
N ILE A 308 -20.74 2.34 -5.10
CA ILE A 308 -21.30 1.02 -4.81
C ILE A 308 -20.38 0.26 -3.83
N LYS A 309 -19.08 0.22 -4.11
CA LYS A 309 -18.11 -0.48 -3.25
C LYS A 309 -18.00 0.11 -1.85
N LEU A 310 -18.01 1.44 -1.71
CA LEU A 310 -18.02 2.11 -0.40
C LEU A 310 -19.26 1.71 0.42
N LEU A 311 -20.43 1.67 -0.22
CA LEU A 311 -21.68 1.27 0.44
C LEU A 311 -21.67 -0.22 0.83
N LEU A 312 -21.07 -1.11 0.03
CA LEU A 312 -20.91 -2.52 0.36
C LEU A 312 -19.87 -2.76 1.48
N VAL A 313 -18.78 -2.00 1.50
CA VAL A 313 -17.78 -2.08 2.58
C VAL A 313 -18.37 -1.64 3.92
N ARG A 314 -19.32 -0.70 3.91
CA ARG A 314 -20.05 -0.23 5.10
C ARG A 314 -21.51 -0.69 5.09
N PHE A 315 -21.74 -1.91 4.60
CA PHE A 315 -23.09 -2.46 4.49
C PHE A 315 -23.86 -2.38 5.81
N GLY A 316 -25.10 -1.90 5.75
CA GLY A 316 -25.99 -1.67 6.90
C GLY A 316 -25.62 -0.49 7.83
N LYS A 317 -24.36 -0.03 7.88
CA LYS A 317 -23.93 1.11 8.72
C LYS A 317 -23.94 2.45 7.98
N GLY A 318 -23.77 2.38 6.66
CA GLY A 318 -23.67 3.54 5.79
C GLY A 318 -22.35 4.29 5.89
N VAL A 319 -22.21 5.24 4.96
CA VAL A 319 -21.06 6.12 4.82
C VAL A 319 -21.53 7.55 5.01
N HIS A 320 -20.82 8.33 5.81
CA HIS A 320 -21.14 9.74 6.00
C HIS A 320 -21.05 10.51 4.68
N LYS A 321 -21.94 11.48 4.51
CA LYS A 321 -21.99 12.37 3.35
C LYS A 321 -20.63 13.00 3.09
N GLU A 322 -20.02 13.60 4.10
CA GLU A 322 -18.72 14.28 4.01
C GLU A 322 -17.62 13.31 3.57
N GLU A 323 -17.61 12.09 4.13
CA GLU A 323 -16.68 11.02 3.74
C GLU A 323 -16.88 10.60 2.28
N LEU A 324 -18.13 10.49 1.80
CA LEU A 324 -18.42 10.18 0.40
C LEU A 324 -17.94 11.27 -0.54
N LEU A 325 -18.16 12.54 -0.18
CA LEU A 325 -17.75 13.67 -1.01
C LEU A 325 -16.23 13.71 -1.17
N GLU A 326 -15.48 13.59 -0.07
CA GLU A 326 -14.01 13.59 -0.11
C GLU A 326 -13.48 12.36 -0.86
N ASN A 327 -14.09 11.18 -0.67
CA ASN A 327 -13.66 9.96 -1.37
C ASN A 327 -13.94 9.97 -2.88
N LEU A 328 -15.00 10.63 -3.33
CA LEU A 328 -15.44 10.62 -4.74
C LEU A 328 -14.98 11.87 -5.52
N TRP A 329 -14.83 13.01 -4.85
CA TRP A 329 -14.44 14.31 -5.41
C TRP A 329 -13.51 15.09 -4.47
N PRO A 330 -12.28 14.59 -4.22
CA PRO A 330 -11.34 15.27 -3.33
C PRO A 330 -11.02 16.69 -3.84
N GLY A 331 -11.01 17.66 -2.92
CA GLY A 331 -10.72 19.07 -3.23
C GLY A 331 -11.82 19.83 -4.00
N MET A 332 -12.98 19.22 -4.25
CA MET A 332 -14.14 19.91 -4.82
C MET A 332 -14.92 20.63 -3.72
N SER A 333 -15.51 21.79 -4.03
CA SER A 333 -16.39 22.47 -3.09
C SER A 333 -17.60 21.59 -2.74
N GLU A 334 -18.02 21.62 -1.48
CA GLU A 334 -19.09 20.76 -0.95
C GLU A 334 -20.36 20.83 -1.82
N LYS A 335 -20.81 22.06 -2.16
CA LYS A 335 -22.00 22.28 -3.02
C LYS A 335 -21.90 21.55 -4.37
N ASN A 336 -20.74 21.61 -5.03
CA ASN A 336 -20.55 20.98 -6.34
C ASN A 336 -20.44 19.46 -6.23
N ALA A 337 -19.81 18.97 -5.15
CA ALA A 337 -19.70 17.55 -4.85
C ALA A 337 -21.07 16.95 -4.53
N LEU A 338 -21.92 17.64 -3.76
CA LEU A 338 -23.31 17.24 -3.46
C LEU A 338 -24.17 17.15 -4.72
N ASN A 339 -24.12 18.15 -5.60
CA ASN A 339 -24.82 18.10 -6.88
C ASN A 339 -24.38 16.89 -7.72
N SER A 340 -23.08 16.59 -7.72
CA SER A 340 -22.52 15.44 -8.40
C SER A 340 -22.93 14.10 -7.75
N LEU A 341 -23.06 14.07 -6.42
CA LEU A 341 -23.57 12.93 -5.66
C LEU A 341 -25.03 12.64 -6.01
N HIS A 342 -25.91 13.65 -6.00
CA HIS A 342 -27.31 13.48 -6.42
C HIS A 342 -27.43 12.90 -7.83
N ALA A 343 -26.61 13.38 -8.78
CA ALA A 343 -26.58 12.84 -10.14
C ALA A 343 -26.08 11.37 -10.20
N LEU A 344 -25.11 11.00 -9.37
CA LEU A 344 -24.68 9.59 -9.24
C LEU A 344 -25.76 8.72 -8.61
N LEU A 345 -26.42 9.19 -7.55
CA LEU A 345 -27.50 8.46 -6.88
C LEU A 345 -28.69 8.24 -7.80
N PHE A 346 -29.08 9.25 -8.58
CA PHE A 346 -30.13 9.10 -9.59
C PHE A 346 -29.80 7.97 -10.58
N ARG A 347 -28.56 7.91 -11.07
CA ARG A 347 -28.09 6.83 -11.97
C ARG A 347 -28.07 5.47 -11.28
N LEU A 348 -27.56 5.41 -10.05
CA LEU A 348 -27.52 4.19 -9.27
C LEU A 348 -28.92 3.63 -9.06
N ARG A 349 -29.85 4.45 -8.55
CA ARG A 349 -31.26 4.06 -8.36
C ARG A 349 -31.92 3.58 -9.65
N LYS A 350 -31.58 4.16 -10.80
CA LYS A 350 -32.07 3.70 -12.11
C LYS A 350 -31.54 2.31 -12.46
N ILE A 351 -30.25 2.04 -12.23
CA ILE A 351 -29.62 0.72 -12.47
C ILE A 351 -30.23 -0.34 -11.55
N LEU A 352 -30.42 0.01 -10.27
CA LEU A 352 -31.00 -0.89 -9.27
C LEU A 352 -32.51 -1.11 -9.47
N GLY A 353 -33.18 -0.31 -10.28
CA GLY A 353 -34.63 -0.44 -10.54
C GLY A 353 -35.54 -0.25 -9.32
N ASN A 354 -34.97 0.07 -8.15
CA ASN A 354 -35.64 0.32 -6.89
C ASN A 354 -34.95 1.51 -6.17
N PRO A 355 -35.60 2.69 -6.10
CA PRO A 355 -35.04 3.86 -5.44
C PRO A 355 -34.73 3.66 -3.95
N GLU A 356 -35.55 2.84 -3.29
CA GLU A 356 -35.48 2.56 -1.85
C GLU A 356 -34.31 1.67 -1.47
N ALA A 357 -33.66 1.01 -2.45
CA ALA A 357 -32.48 0.21 -2.19
C ALA A 357 -31.29 1.05 -1.68
N VAL A 358 -31.28 2.37 -1.96
CA VAL A 358 -30.23 3.30 -1.53
C VAL A 358 -30.85 4.46 -0.77
N VAL A 359 -30.70 4.42 0.56
CA VAL A 359 -31.31 5.35 1.49
C VAL A 359 -30.29 6.38 1.96
N PHE A 360 -30.75 7.62 2.08
CA PHE A 360 -30.02 8.69 2.72
C PHE A 360 -30.76 9.08 4.01
N ALA A 361 -30.16 8.82 5.17
CA ALA A 361 -30.72 9.15 6.48
C ALA A 361 -29.60 9.54 7.44
N GLU A 362 -29.84 10.51 8.32
CA GLU A 362 -28.87 10.99 9.34
C GLU A 362 -27.48 11.32 8.75
N ASP A 363 -27.47 12.06 7.63
CA ASP A 363 -26.24 12.40 6.88
C ASP A 363 -25.41 11.18 6.41
N ARG A 364 -26.02 10.00 6.34
CA ARG A 364 -25.40 8.77 5.88
C ARG A 364 -26.14 8.20 4.68
N LEU A 365 -25.36 7.62 3.78
CA LEU A 365 -25.88 6.86 2.65
C LEU A 365 -25.58 5.37 2.87
N PHE A 366 -26.59 4.51 2.69
CA PHE A 366 -26.43 3.06 2.82
C PHE A 366 -27.30 2.28 1.84
N PHE A 367 -26.92 1.03 1.60
CA PHE A 367 -27.81 0.03 1.01
C PHE A 367 -28.80 -0.46 2.06
N HIS A 368 -30.09 -0.46 1.73
CA HIS A 368 -31.14 -0.91 2.64
C HIS A 368 -31.01 -2.43 2.86
N PRO A 369 -30.76 -2.91 4.10
CA PRO A 369 -30.45 -4.32 4.36
C PRO A 369 -31.56 -5.31 3.95
N GLU A 370 -32.83 -4.88 3.96
CA GLU A 370 -33.94 -5.75 3.56
C GLU A 370 -34.16 -5.83 2.04
N LEU A 371 -33.58 -4.88 1.29
CA LEU A 371 -33.74 -4.79 -0.17
C LEU A 371 -32.49 -5.22 -0.93
N VAL A 372 -31.36 -5.33 -0.21
CA VAL A 372 -30.07 -5.74 -0.76
C VAL A 372 -29.60 -6.98 -0.03
N GLU A 373 -29.52 -8.08 -0.74
CA GLU A 373 -28.96 -9.34 -0.26
C GLU A 373 -27.52 -9.43 -0.76
N ALA A 374 -26.56 -9.72 0.12
CA ALA A 374 -25.15 -9.82 -0.26
C ALA A 374 -24.53 -11.10 0.30
N ASP A 375 -23.79 -11.82 -0.55
CA ASP A 375 -23.16 -13.10 -0.22
C ASP A 375 -22.25 -13.04 1.04
N PHE A 376 -21.45 -11.98 1.18
CA PHE A 376 -20.58 -11.79 2.34
C PHE A 376 -21.34 -11.54 3.64
N VAL A 377 -22.55 -10.95 3.57
CA VAL A 377 -23.41 -10.75 4.74
C VAL A 377 -24.00 -12.08 5.18
N GLU A 378 -24.43 -12.90 4.21
CA GLU A 378 -24.93 -14.24 4.50
C GLU A 378 -23.82 -15.16 5.02
N PHE A 379 -22.60 -15.06 4.47
CA PHE A 379 -21.40 -15.72 5.00
C PHE A 379 -21.17 -15.37 6.48
N GLU A 380 -21.17 -14.07 6.81
CA GLU A 380 -21.00 -13.59 8.19
C GLU A 380 -22.10 -14.13 9.11
N ARG A 381 -23.35 -14.09 8.65
CA ARG A 381 -24.50 -14.60 9.40
C ARG A 381 -24.39 -16.09 9.69
N LYS A 382 -23.99 -16.89 8.69
CA LYS A 382 -23.79 -18.35 8.81
C LYS A 382 -22.63 -18.67 9.73
N PHE A 383 -21.51 -17.94 9.62
CA PHE A 383 -20.36 -18.05 10.54
C PHE A 383 -20.76 -17.79 12.00
N GLU A 384 -21.48 -16.69 12.26
CA GLU A 384 -21.94 -16.35 13.61
C GLU A 384 -22.96 -17.36 14.16
N THR A 385 -23.85 -17.86 13.30
CA THR A 385 -24.86 -18.88 13.66
C THR A 385 -24.19 -20.19 14.04
N ALA A 386 -23.24 -20.67 13.24
CA ALA A 386 -22.45 -21.85 13.53
C ALA A 386 -21.68 -21.72 14.85
N GLY A 387 -21.07 -20.57 15.12
CA GLY A 387 -20.40 -20.31 16.41
C GLY A 387 -21.35 -20.35 17.61
N LYS A 388 -22.61 -19.93 17.46
CA LYS A 388 -23.65 -20.07 18.50
C LYS A 388 -24.05 -21.54 18.69
N LEU A 389 -24.20 -22.30 17.60
CA LEU A 389 -24.54 -23.72 17.64
C LEU A 389 -23.44 -24.55 18.33
N LEU A 390 -22.16 -24.28 18.06
CA LEU A 390 -21.04 -24.90 18.77
C LEU A 390 -21.09 -24.64 20.28
N ARG A 391 -21.31 -23.39 20.71
CA ARG A 391 -21.45 -23.05 22.14
C ARG A 391 -22.61 -23.77 22.81
N ASN A 392 -23.66 -24.07 22.05
CA ASN A 392 -24.82 -24.83 22.51
C ASN A 392 -24.67 -26.35 22.35
N LYS A 393 -23.46 -26.84 22.06
CA LYS A 393 -23.12 -28.27 21.87
C LYS A 393 -23.90 -28.96 20.74
N LYS A 394 -24.34 -28.20 19.74
CA LYS A 394 -24.99 -28.70 18.52
C LYS A 394 -23.95 -28.78 17.39
N GLU A 395 -23.00 -29.71 17.53
CA GLU A 395 -21.80 -29.77 16.67
C GLU A 395 -22.16 -30.05 15.20
N GLU A 396 -23.05 -31.02 14.92
CA GLU A 396 -23.49 -31.35 13.56
C GLU A 396 -24.19 -30.17 12.85
N GLU A 397 -25.14 -29.51 13.53
CA GLU A 397 -25.81 -28.31 13.01
C GLU A 397 -24.82 -27.17 12.74
N ALA A 398 -23.79 -27.03 13.59
CA ALA A 398 -22.76 -26.02 13.42
C ALA A 398 -21.87 -26.30 12.21
N VAL A 399 -21.42 -27.55 12.04
CA VAL A 399 -20.64 -28.00 10.88
C VAL A 399 -21.41 -27.76 9.59
N GLN A 400 -22.70 -28.11 9.55
CA GLN A 400 -23.55 -27.85 8.39
C GLN A 400 -23.62 -26.35 8.07
N SER A 401 -23.82 -25.50 9.08
CA SER A 401 -23.83 -24.05 8.89
C SER A 401 -22.47 -23.48 8.46
N TYR A 402 -21.36 -24.09 8.86
CA TYR A 402 -20.02 -23.72 8.40
C TYR A 402 -19.75 -24.15 6.96
N ARG A 403 -20.23 -25.32 6.53
CA ARG A 403 -20.20 -25.76 5.13
C ARG A 403 -20.95 -24.80 4.21
N GLU A 404 -22.16 -24.42 4.61
CA GLU A 404 -22.97 -23.43 3.88
C GLU A 404 -22.27 -22.06 3.80
N ALA A 405 -21.55 -21.65 4.86
CA ALA A 405 -20.73 -20.44 4.80
C ALA A 405 -19.56 -20.59 3.81
N GLN A 406 -18.82 -21.70 3.87
CA GLN A 406 -17.71 -21.99 2.97
C GLN A 406 -18.14 -21.93 1.49
N GLU A 407 -19.30 -22.48 1.14
CA GLU A 407 -19.82 -22.50 -0.24
C GLU A 407 -20.09 -21.10 -0.82
N LEU A 408 -20.41 -20.11 0.04
CA LEU A 408 -20.60 -18.73 -0.39
C LEU A 408 -19.28 -18.05 -0.77
N TYR A 409 -18.15 -18.54 -0.26
CA TYR A 409 -16.84 -17.93 -0.47
C TYR A 409 -16.18 -18.48 -1.73
N THR A 410 -16.54 -17.91 -2.89
CA THR A 410 -15.99 -18.34 -4.19
C THR A 410 -14.67 -17.67 -4.58
N GLY A 411 -14.30 -16.58 -3.89
CA GLY A 411 -13.08 -15.82 -4.11
C GLY A 411 -12.94 -14.68 -3.11
N ASP A 412 -11.78 -14.01 -3.10
CA ASP A 412 -11.54 -12.89 -2.19
C ASP A 412 -12.57 -11.77 -2.36
N PHE A 413 -12.85 -11.04 -1.28
CA PHE A 413 -13.77 -9.90 -1.34
C PHE A 413 -13.30 -8.85 -2.35
N PHE A 414 -14.07 -8.66 -3.43
CA PHE A 414 -13.68 -7.94 -4.65
C PHE A 414 -12.37 -8.47 -5.28
N GLU A 415 -12.36 -9.74 -5.69
CA GLU A 415 -11.19 -10.56 -6.07
C GLU A 415 -10.25 -9.92 -7.12
N PHE A 416 -10.75 -9.08 -8.01
CA PHE A 416 -9.94 -8.40 -9.03
C PHE A 416 -9.71 -6.90 -8.79
N ASP A 417 -10.18 -6.40 -7.64
CA ASP A 417 -10.08 -4.99 -7.29
C ASP A 417 -8.85 -4.72 -6.41
N LEU A 418 -7.69 -4.67 -7.06
CA LEU A 418 -6.40 -4.43 -6.43
C LEU A 418 -6.20 -2.97 -5.97
N TYR A 419 -7.14 -2.06 -6.28
CA TYR A 419 -6.98 -0.61 -6.11
C TYR A 419 -8.09 0.05 -5.27
N PHE A 420 -8.61 -0.67 -4.27
CA PHE A 420 -9.62 -0.15 -3.34
C PHE A 420 -9.24 -0.42 -1.87
N PRO A 421 -8.33 0.38 -1.28
CA PRO A 421 -7.83 0.19 0.08
C PRO A 421 -8.92 0.09 1.16
N GLU A 422 -10.07 0.69 0.92
CA GLU A 422 -11.22 0.69 1.82
C GLU A 422 -11.78 -0.73 2.05
N SER A 423 -11.61 -1.67 1.11
CA SER A 423 -12.03 -3.07 1.26
C SER A 423 -11.02 -3.98 1.96
N GLU A 424 -9.76 -3.57 2.11
CA GLU A 424 -8.68 -4.43 2.64
C GLU A 424 -8.99 -4.99 4.02
N LEU A 425 -9.53 -4.15 4.92
CA LEU A 425 -9.92 -4.60 6.27
C LEU A 425 -11.07 -5.63 6.22
N LYS A 426 -12.04 -5.43 5.33
CA LYS A 426 -13.19 -6.33 5.18
C LYS A 426 -12.74 -7.66 4.54
N ARG A 427 -11.87 -7.61 3.52
CA ARG A 427 -11.27 -8.78 2.87
C ARG A 427 -10.50 -9.63 3.89
N GLU A 428 -9.61 -9.00 4.65
CA GLU A 428 -8.83 -9.68 5.69
C GLU A 428 -9.72 -10.28 6.79
N TYR A 429 -10.76 -9.57 7.22
CA TYR A 429 -11.73 -10.07 8.19
C TYR A 429 -12.46 -11.32 7.69
N LEU A 430 -13.01 -11.27 6.46
CA LEU A 430 -13.72 -12.38 5.86
C LEU A 430 -12.80 -13.60 5.63
N ARG A 431 -11.56 -13.35 5.18
CA ARG A 431 -10.53 -14.37 5.00
C ARG A 431 -10.16 -15.05 6.31
N LYS A 432 -10.01 -14.30 7.40
CA LYS A 432 -9.76 -14.88 8.74
C LYS A 432 -10.91 -15.75 9.22
N ASN A 433 -12.14 -15.33 9.00
CA ASN A 433 -13.31 -16.15 9.34
C ASN A 433 -13.34 -17.44 8.52
N LEU A 434 -12.96 -17.38 7.23
CA LEU A 434 -12.85 -18.58 6.40
C LEU A 434 -11.74 -19.54 6.87
N ILE A 435 -10.56 -19.02 7.27
CA ILE A 435 -9.51 -19.82 7.90
C ILE A 435 -10.03 -20.53 9.15
N GLU A 436 -10.77 -19.81 9.99
CA GLU A 436 -11.38 -20.37 11.20
C GLU A 436 -12.42 -21.45 10.88
N ILE A 437 -13.21 -21.27 9.82
CA ILE A 437 -14.13 -22.29 9.30
C ILE A 437 -13.35 -23.56 8.95
N TYR A 438 -12.30 -23.45 8.14
CA TYR A 438 -11.50 -24.61 7.76
C TYR A 438 -10.86 -25.30 8.96
N ARG A 439 -10.36 -24.55 9.95
CA ARG A 439 -9.85 -25.11 11.19
C ARG A 439 -10.89 -26.00 11.88
N ILE A 440 -12.10 -25.49 12.07
CA ILE A 440 -13.18 -26.23 12.74
C ILE A 440 -13.61 -27.46 11.93
N LEU A 441 -13.73 -27.32 10.60
CA LEU A 441 -14.10 -28.44 9.73
C LEU A 441 -13.03 -29.54 9.73
N CYS A 442 -11.74 -29.18 9.67
CA CYS A 442 -10.65 -30.13 9.79
C CYS A 442 -10.66 -30.82 11.17
N GLU A 443 -10.83 -30.09 12.27
CA GLU A 443 -10.91 -30.67 13.62
C GLU A 443 -12.08 -31.67 13.73
N TYR A 444 -13.23 -31.35 13.12
CA TYR A 444 -14.38 -32.23 13.09
C TYR A 444 -14.11 -33.50 12.26
N SER A 445 -13.61 -33.36 11.03
CA SER A 445 -13.29 -34.49 10.16
C SER A 445 -12.19 -35.38 10.75
N GLN A 446 -11.20 -34.80 11.42
CA GLN A 446 -10.15 -35.54 12.14
C GLN A 446 -10.76 -36.41 13.24
N LYS A 447 -11.64 -35.84 14.10
CA LYS A 447 -12.33 -36.60 15.15
C LYS A 447 -13.23 -37.70 14.60
N ALA A 448 -13.90 -37.43 13.48
CA ALA A 448 -14.79 -38.37 12.81
C ALA A 448 -14.04 -39.47 12.04
N GLY A 449 -12.73 -39.34 11.85
CA GLY A 449 -11.95 -40.25 11.00
C GLY A 449 -12.24 -40.13 9.50
N ASP A 450 -12.89 -39.05 9.07
CA ASP A 450 -13.19 -38.79 7.66
C ASP A 450 -11.98 -38.15 6.96
N ALA A 451 -11.06 -39.02 6.53
CA ALA A 451 -9.82 -38.61 5.89
C ALA A 451 -10.04 -37.87 4.54
N ASN A 452 -11.14 -38.14 3.83
CA ASN A 452 -11.42 -37.48 2.54
C ASN A 452 -11.82 -36.02 2.74
N SER A 453 -12.75 -35.76 3.67
CA SER A 453 -13.13 -34.39 4.03
C SER A 453 -11.94 -33.63 4.62
N LEU A 454 -11.16 -34.28 5.49
CA LEU A 454 -9.95 -33.67 6.07
C LEU A 454 -8.94 -33.26 5.00
N LEU A 455 -8.72 -34.11 3.99
CA LEU A 455 -7.84 -33.80 2.86
C LEU A 455 -8.34 -32.59 2.05
N SER A 456 -9.62 -32.58 1.69
CA SER A 456 -10.23 -31.52 0.89
C SER A 456 -10.21 -30.15 1.59
N ASP A 457 -10.53 -30.14 2.89
CA ASP A 457 -10.59 -28.91 3.68
C ASP A 457 -9.22 -28.36 3.98
N SER A 458 -8.27 -29.23 4.36
CA SER A 458 -6.88 -28.82 4.59
C SER A 458 -6.23 -28.29 3.32
N GLU A 459 -6.50 -28.90 2.15
CA GLU A 459 -6.00 -28.39 0.87
C GLU A 459 -6.60 -27.02 0.52
N SER A 460 -7.89 -26.82 0.79
CA SER A 460 -8.55 -25.52 0.62
C SER A 460 -7.98 -24.45 1.54
N TRP A 461 -7.69 -24.81 2.79
CA TRP A 461 -7.03 -23.94 3.75
C TRP A 461 -5.60 -23.59 3.28
N ILE A 462 -4.80 -24.56 2.83
CA ILE A 462 -3.46 -24.31 2.29
C ILE A 462 -3.50 -23.38 1.08
N ARG A 463 -4.48 -23.53 0.18
CA ARG A 463 -4.65 -22.59 -0.94
C ARG A 463 -4.94 -21.17 -0.48
N LEU A 464 -5.63 -21.04 0.65
CA LEU A 464 -5.90 -19.75 1.25
C LEU A 464 -4.61 -19.22 1.89
N ASP A 465 -4.01 -19.95 2.83
CA ASP A 465 -2.80 -19.57 3.57
C ASP A 465 -1.80 -20.74 3.62
N ASP A 466 -0.82 -20.71 2.71
CA ASP A 466 0.20 -21.74 2.57
C ASP A 466 1.30 -21.65 3.64
N LEU A 467 1.24 -20.62 4.50
CA LEU A 467 2.17 -20.42 5.62
C LEU A 467 1.62 -20.94 6.95
N ASP A 468 0.35 -21.34 7.02
CA ASP A 468 -0.23 -21.91 8.24
C ASP A 468 0.08 -23.40 8.37
N GLU A 469 1.11 -23.73 9.15
CA GLU A 469 1.55 -25.11 9.36
C GLU A 469 0.46 -26.03 9.95
N ARG A 470 -0.57 -25.49 10.61
CA ARG A 470 -1.69 -26.30 11.13
C ARG A 470 -2.48 -26.93 9.99
N ALA A 471 -2.72 -26.19 8.91
CA ALA A 471 -3.39 -26.70 7.72
C ALA A 471 -2.58 -27.86 7.09
N TRP A 472 -1.26 -27.69 7.00
CA TRP A 472 -0.35 -28.72 6.53
C TRP A 472 -0.34 -29.97 7.41
N ARG A 473 -0.40 -29.83 8.73
CA ARG A 473 -0.47 -30.98 9.65
C ARG A 473 -1.73 -31.81 9.41
N PHE A 474 -2.91 -31.17 9.33
CA PHE A 474 -4.15 -31.87 8.95
C PHE A 474 -4.04 -32.54 7.58
N HIS A 475 -3.39 -31.88 6.62
CA HIS A 475 -3.16 -32.43 5.28
C HIS A 475 -2.29 -33.69 5.34
N PHE A 476 -1.18 -33.69 6.07
CA PHE A 476 -0.30 -34.85 6.21
C PHE A 476 -0.98 -36.01 6.94
N GLU A 477 -1.76 -35.73 7.99
CA GLU A 477 -2.56 -36.74 8.68
C GLU A 477 -3.59 -37.39 7.75
N SER A 478 -4.31 -36.58 6.96
CA SER A 478 -5.27 -37.12 5.98
C SER A 478 -4.60 -38.02 4.93
N LEU A 479 -3.42 -37.61 4.43
CA LEU A 479 -2.65 -38.43 3.49
C LEU A 479 -2.15 -39.71 4.14
N GLN A 480 -1.78 -39.69 5.43
CA GLN A 480 -1.40 -40.89 6.16
C GLN A 480 -2.60 -41.86 6.30
N SER A 481 -3.77 -41.36 6.68
CA SER A 481 -5.00 -42.16 6.80
C SER A 481 -5.47 -42.75 5.48
N LEU A 482 -5.13 -42.13 4.35
CA LEU A 482 -5.43 -42.60 2.99
C LEU A 482 -4.30 -43.45 2.38
N ASP A 483 -3.29 -43.84 3.15
CA ASP A 483 -2.10 -44.59 2.69
C ASP A 483 -1.30 -43.90 1.56
N ARG A 484 -1.37 -42.57 1.49
CA ARG A 484 -0.66 -41.71 0.51
C ARG A 484 0.65 -41.16 1.06
N LYS A 485 1.42 -41.99 1.76
CA LYS A 485 2.68 -41.63 2.44
C LYS A 485 3.68 -40.90 1.54
N ASN A 486 3.94 -41.41 0.34
CA ASN A 486 4.91 -40.81 -0.60
C ASN A 486 4.49 -39.41 -1.07
N GLU A 487 3.19 -39.12 -1.06
CA GLU A 487 2.70 -37.79 -1.35
C GLU A 487 2.90 -36.84 -0.18
N ALA A 488 2.61 -37.28 1.05
CA ALA A 488 2.85 -36.49 2.26
C ALA A 488 4.32 -36.05 2.36
N LEU A 489 5.27 -36.96 2.08
CA LEU A 489 6.70 -36.64 2.10
C LEU A 489 7.09 -35.62 1.02
N ARG A 490 6.53 -35.71 -0.19
CA ARG A 490 6.78 -34.72 -1.26
C ARG A 490 6.21 -33.36 -0.90
N LYS A 491 4.97 -33.32 -0.39
CA LYS A 491 4.30 -32.09 0.04
C LYS A 491 5.03 -31.42 1.21
N PHE A 492 5.61 -32.19 2.12
CA PHE A 492 6.44 -31.65 3.21
C PHE A 492 7.70 -30.93 2.69
N GLU A 493 8.39 -31.49 1.70
CA GLU A 493 9.54 -30.82 1.08
C GLU A 493 9.13 -29.53 0.35
N ASP A 494 7.94 -29.50 -0.26
CA ASP A 494 7.40 -28.30 -0.90
C ASP A 494 7.04 -27.22 0.14
N MET A 495 6.33 -27.60 1.22
CA MET A 495 6.04 -26.72 2.35
C MET A 495 7.32 -26.13 2.96
N LYS A 496 8.36 -26.95 3.16
CA LYS A 496 9.65 -26.50 3.68
C LYS A 496 10.28 -25.43 2.77
N LYS A 497 10.23 -25.61 1.45
CA LYS A 497 10.72 -24.60 0.49
C LYS A 497 9.90 -23.32 0.57
N ILE A 498 8.57 -23.40 0.72
CA ILE A 498 7.68 -22.24 0.85
C ILE A 498 8.02 -21.45 2.12
N LEU A 499 8.04 -22.09 3.29
CA LEU A 499 8.37 -21.44 4.57
C LEU A 499 9.76 -20.79 4.53
N LYS A 500 10.75 -21.49 3.96
CA LYS A 500 12.10 -20.94 3.82
C LYS A 500 12.16 -19.73 2.91
N LYS A 501 11.41 -19.76 1.80
CA LYS A 501 11.36 -18.68 0.80
C LYS A 501 10.63 -17.45 1.32
N GLU A 502 9.46 -17.62 1.93
CA GLU A 502 8.57 -16.51 2.32
C GLU A 502 8.88 -15.96 3.72
N LEU A 503 9.23 -16.82 4.68
CA LEU A 503 9.46 -16.44 6.08
C LEU A 503 10.92 -16.60 6.55
N GLY A 504 11.74 -17.40 5.85
CA GLY A 504 13.13 -17.65 6.23
C GLY A 504 13.29 -18.62 7.41
N VAL A 505 12.21 -19.28 7.82
CA VAL A 505 12.17 -20.19 8.98
C VAL A 505 12.21 -21.65 8.53
N GLU A 506 12.52 -22.54 9.46
CA GLU A 506 12.35 -23.99 9.30
C GLU A 506 10.97 -24.40 9.86
N PRO A 507 10.42 -25.58 9.47
CA PRO A 507 9.13 -26.05 9.97
C PRO A 507 9.11 -26.24 11.50
N ASP A 508 7.93 -26.08 12.09
CA ASP A 508 7.68 -26.34 13.51
C ASP A 508 8.01 -27.78 13.90
N GLN A 509 8.46 -27.96 15.16
CA GLN A 509 8.80 -29.27 15.71
C GLN A 509 7.62 -30.26 15.66
N GLU A 510 6.39 -29.78 15.88
CA GLU A 510 5.17 -30.61 15.74
C GLU A 510 5.04 -31.20 14.33
N THR A 511 5.28 -30.38 13.31
CA THR A 511 5.20 -30.78 11.90
C THR A 511 6.30 -31.79 11.56
N VAL A 512 7.53 -31.56 12.03
CA VAL A 512 8.66 -32.49 11.83
C VAL A 512 8.36 -33.84 12.48
N SER A 513 7.92 -33.85 13.74
CA SER A 513 7.61 -35.09 14.46
C SER A 513 6.45 -35.88 13.83
N LEU A 514 5.45 -35.21 13.26
CA LEU A 514 4.40 -35.88 12.48
C LEU A 514 4.97 -36.57 11.24
N ILE A 515 5.83 -35.90 10.49
CA ILE A 515 6.46 -36.47 9.29
C ILE A 515 7.37 -37.64 9.63
N GLU A 516 8.10 -37.59 10.75
CA GLU A 516 8.90 -38.72 11.22
C GLU A 516 8.03 -39.94 11.54
N LYS A 517 6.88 -39.75 12.20
CA LYS A 517 5.91 -40.84 12.41
C LYS A 517 5.43 -41.43 11.08
N ILE A 518 5.09 -40.58 10.11
CA ILE A 518 4.68 -41.02 8.77
C ILE A 518 5.79 -41.82 8.08
N ARG A 519 7.08 -41.43 8.24
CA ARG A 519 8.23 -42.17 7.70
C ARG A 519 8.37 -43.56 8.32
N VAL A 520 8.16 -43.69 9.62
CA VAL A 520 8.34 -44.95 10.37
C VAL A 520 7.15 -45.90 10.24
N THR A 521 5.94 -45.37 10.02
CA THR A 521 4.75 -46.23 9.85
C THR A 521 4.88 -47.02 8.53
N SER A 522 5.04 -48.34 8.64
CA SER A 522 4.99 -49.30 7.53
C SER A 522 3.54 -49.50 7.07
N PRO A 523 3.28 -49.79 5.77
CA PRO A 523 1.93 -50.07 5.30
C PRO A 523 1.37 -51.27 6.05
N VAL A 524 0.21 -51.12 6.68
CA VAL A 524 -0.54 -52.24 7.25
C VAL A 524 -0.94 -53.13 6.08
N SER A 525 -0.44 -54.36 6.11
CA SER A 525 -0.59 -55.38 5.06
C SER A 525 -2.02 -55.86 4.92
#